data_AF-A0A8J8DYH7-F1
#
_entry.id   AF-A0A8J8DYH7-F1
#
_cell.length_a   1.000
_cell.length_b   1.000
_cell.length_c   1.000
_cell.angle_alpha   90.00
_cell.angle_beta   90.00
_cell.angle_gamma   90.00
#
_symmetry.space_group_name_H-M   'P 1'
#
loop_
_entity.id
_entity.type
_entity.pdbx_description
1 polymer ?
#
loop_
_entity_poly.entity_id
_entity_poly.type
_entity_poly.pdbx_seq_one_letter_code
_entity_poly.pdbx_strand_id
1 'polypeptide(L)'
;MAKCPLCGTTLNWAELIEQMLPIDDAQAIFKDKERFMGAFESFVFKCPNCGEEFYGGNLPRKEAEKVFDLLNEFKGSIDWENRRVRLRLNSLLALDMMLEQWDKKVKG
;
A
#
# COMPACT_ATOMS: atom_id res chain seq x y z
N MET A 1 9.37 3.69 4.31
CA MET A 1 8.18 4.48 4.71
C MET A 1 7.85 5.42 3.57
N ALA A 2 6.63 5.35 3.02
CA ALA A 2 6.17 6.37 2.10
C ALA A 2 6.17 7.73 2.79
N LYS A 3 6.72 8.75 2.15
CA LYS A 3 6.65 10.13 2.62
C LYS A 3 5.92 10.94 1.58
N CYS A 4 5.08 11.86 2.03
CA CYS A 4 4.44 12.79 1.15
C CYS A 4 5.52 13.68 0.52
N PRO A 5 5.61 13.76 -0.83
CA PRO A 5 6.59 14.62 -1.49
C PRO A 5 6.34 16.12 -1.25
N LEU A 6 5.15 16.48 -0.76
CA LEU A 6 4.71 17.87 -0.57
C LEU A 6 4.93 18.33 0.89
N CYS A 7 4.40 17.59 1.86
CA CYS A 7 4.51 17.97 3.29
C CYS A 7 5.61 17.21 4.06
N GLY A 8 6.24 16.19 3.47
CA GLY A 8 7.28 15.38 4.13
C GLY A 8 6.77 14.44 5.23
N THR A 9 5.47 14.44 5.51
CA THR A 9 4.83 13.56 6.50
C THR A 9 4.88 12.11 6.06
N THR A 10 5.05 11.21 7.03
CA THR A 10 4.95 9.76 6.79
C THR A 10 3.52 9.39 6.39
N LEU A 11 3.39 8.77 5.23
CA LEU A 11 2.13 8.27 4.70
C LEU A 11 1.93 6.82 5.12
N ASN A 12 0.70 6.48 5.45
CA ASN A 12 0.32 5.12 5.77
C ASN A 12 -0.05 4.36 4.49
N TRP A 13 0.72 3.34 4.15
CA TRP A 13 0.43 2.49 3.00
C TRP A 13 -0.95 1.83 3.09
N ALA A 14 -1.43 1.47 4.29
CA ALA A 14 -2.76 0.89 4.45
C ALA A 14 -3.84 1.84 3.89
N GLU A 15 -3.77 3.13 4.23
CA GLU A 15 -4.72 4.13 3.71
C GLU A 15 -4.59 4.35 2.21
N LEU A 16 -3.36 4.29 1.66
CA LEU A 16 -3.15 4.37 0.21
C LEU A 16 -3.79 3.17 -0.50
N ILE A 17 -3.60 1.97 0.03
CA ILE A 17 -4.21 0.75 -0.52
C ILE A 17 -5.73 0.82 -0.40
N GLU A 18 -6.28 1.31 0.73
CA GLU A 18 -7.72 1.51 0.91
C GLU A 18 -8.30 2.48 -0.13
N GLN A 19 -7.57 3.52 -0.53
CA GLN A 19 -7.97 4.41 -1.62
C GLN A 19 -8.03 3.70 -2.99
N MET A 20 -7.27 2.63 -3.19
CA MET A 20 -7.29 1.82 -4.42
C MET A 20 -8.29 0.66 -4.38
N LEU A 21 -8.75 0.22 -3.21
CA LEU A 21 -9.79 -0.82 -3.09
C LEU A 21 -11.12 -0.52 -3.81
N PRO A 22 -11.61 0.73 -3.90
CA PRO A 22 -12.84 1.03 -4.64
C PRO A 22 -12.68 1.03 -6.17
N ILE A 23 -11.47 0.81 -6.72
CA ILE A 23 -11.25 0.69 -8.16
C ILE A 23 -11.97 -0.56 -8.69
N ASP A 24 -12.75 -0.40 -9.77
CA ASP A 24 -13.31 -1.52 -10.50
C ASP A 24 -12.17 -2.45 -10.96
N ASP A 25 -12.29 -3.75 -10.70
CA ASP A 25 -11.24 -4.75 -10.97
C ASP A 25 -10.04 -4.75 -9.98
N ALA A 26 -10.13 -4.07 -8.83
CA ALA A 26 -9.09 -4.10 -7.79
C ALA A 26 -8.64 -5.53 -7.44
N GLN A 27 -9.54 -6.50 -7.35
CA GLN A 27 -9.14 -7.88 -7.04
C GLN A 27 -8.21 -8.51 -8.10
N ALA A 28 -8.39 -8.18 -9.37
CA ALA A 28 -7.51 -8.65 -10.44
C ALA A 28 -6.20 -7.88 -10.47
N ILE A 29 -6.25 -6.56 -10.23
CA ILE A 29 -5.07 -5.69 -10.12
C ILE A 29 -4.16 -6.17 -8.98
N PHE A 30 -4.71 -6.49 -7.81
CA PHE A 30 -3.94 -6.96 -6.66
C PHE A 30 -3.48 -8.42 -6.77
N LYS A 31 -3.90 -9.16 -7.80
CA LYS A 31 -3.35 -10.49 -8.12
C LYS A 31 -2.16 -10.42 -9.06
N ASP A 32 -2.00 -9.30 -9.77
CA ASP A 32 -1.00 -9.14 -10.80
C ASP A 32 -0.07 -7.97 -10.48
N LYS A 33 1.20 -8.28 -10.26
CA LYS A 33 2.19 -7.30 -9.80
C LYS A 33 2.39 -6.16 -10.80
N GLU A 34 2.39 -6.46 -12.09
CA GLU A 34 2.60 -5.45 -13.14
C GLU A 34 1.39 -4.53 -13.25
N ARG A 35 0.18 -5.09 -13.19
CA ARG A 35 -1.05 -4.28 -13.16
C ARG A 35 -1.16 -3.44 -11.91
N PHE A 36 -0.86 -3.99 -10.74
CA PHE A 36 -0.81 -3.23 -9.48
C PHE A 36 0.16 -2.08 -9.59
N MET A 37 1.36 -2.32 -10.13
CA MET A 37 2.35 -1.26 -10.22
C MET A 37 1.99 -0.19 -11.25
N GLY A 38 1.48 -0.57 -12.42
CA GLY A 38 1.01 0.39 -13.42
C GLY A 38 -0.18 1.22 -12.93
N ALA A 39 -1.13 0.58 -12.24
CA ALA A 39 -2.25 1.26 -11.60
C ALA A 39 -1.75 2.21 -10.51
N PHE A 40 -0.90 1.73 -9.60
CA PHE A 40 -0.32 2.51 -8.51
C PHE A 40 0.46 3.72 -9.02
N GLU A 41 1.33 3.55 -10.02
CA GLU A 41 2.14 4.65 -10.57
C GLU A 41 1.25 5.73 -11.21
N SER A 42 0.17 5.32 -11.88
CA SER A 42 -0.80 6.23 -12.49
C SER A 42 -1.88 6.73 -11.53
N PHE A 43 -1.99 6.14 -10.33
CA PHE A 43 -3.02 6.48 -9.36
C PHE A 43 -2.65 7.77 -8.64
N VAL A 44 -3.65 8.63 -8.48
CA VAL A 44 -3.52 9.88 -7.74
C VAL A 44 -3.95 9.60 -6.31
N PHE A 45 -2.98 9.61 -5.41
CA PHE A 45 -3.20 9.45 -3.99
C PHE A 45 -3.44 10.81 -3.35
N LYS A 46 -4.36 10.86 -2.40
CA LYS A 46 -4.56 12.04 -1.57
C LYS A 46 -3.85 11.85 -0.24
N CYS A 47 -3.03 12.82 0.14
CA CYS A 47 -2.41 12.85 1.46
C CYS A 47 -3.50 13.17 2.50
N PRO A 48 -3.74 12.30 3.50
CA PRO A 48 -4.73 12.59 4.55
C PRO A 48 -4.28 13.72 5.48
N ASN A 49 -2.98 14.05 5.50
CA ASN A 49 -2.43 15.08 6.39
C ASN A 49 -2.54 16.49 5.79
N CYS A 50 -1.98 16.73 4.58
CA CYS A 50 -2.03 18.05 3.93
C CYS A 50 -3.21 18.21 2.95
N GLY A 51 -3.89 17.11 2.59
CA GLY A 51 -5.00 17.14 1.65
C GLY A 51 -4.59 17.26 0.18
N GLU A 52 -3.30 17.34 -0.12
CA GLU A 52 -2.81 17.43 -1.49
C GLU A 52 -2.81 16.07 -2.20
N GLU A 53 -2.98 16.14 -3.52
CA GLU A 53 -3.00 15.02 -4.43
C GLU A 53 -1.62 14.83 -5.06
N PHE A 54 -1.10 13.60 -5.04
CA PHE A 54 0.20 13.26 -5.61
C PHE A 54 0.13 11.91 -6.34
N TYR A 55 0.95 11.77 -7.39
CA TYR A 55 1.02 10.51 -8.12
C TYR A 55 1.80 9.46 -7.35
N GLY A 56 1.32 8.21 -7.35
CA GLY A 56 2.04 7.06 -6.78
C GLY A 56 3.41 6.84 -7.41
N GLY A 57 3.62 7.29 -8.65
CA GLY A 57 4.96 7.29 -9.27
C GLY A 57 6.01 8.12 -8.51
N ASN A 58 5.61 9.04 -7.63
CA ASN A 58 6.53 9.77 -6.74
C ASN A 58 6.91 8.97 -5.48
N LEU A 59 6.24 7.85 -5.21
CA LEU A 59 6.54 6.97 -4.09
C LEU A 59 7.59 5.91 -4.49
N PRO A 60 8.38 5.42 -3.53
CA PRO A 60 9.39 4.41 -3.81
C PRO A 60 8.75 3.11 -4.30
N ARG A 61 8.98 2.77 -5.57
CA ARG A 61 8.48 1.53 -6.21
C ARG A 61 8.79 0.26 -5.41
N LYS A 62 10.00 0.17 -4.86
CA LYS A 62 10.41 -0.97 -4.01
C LYS A 62 9.49 -1.18 -2.80
N GLU A 63 8.94 -0.12 -2.22
CA GLU A 63 8.00 -0.26 -1.09
C GLU A 63 6.63 -0.70 -1.57
N ALA A 64 6.14 -0.16 -2.69
CA ALA A 64 4.88 -0.58 -3.27
C ALA A 64 4.90 -2.06 -3.68
N GLU A 65 6.02 -2.55 -4.24
CA GLU A 65 6.23 -3.97 -4.54
C GLU A 65 6.16 -4.84 -3.28
N LYS A 66 6.75 -4.38 -2.16
CA LYS A 66 6.67 -5.10 -0.87
C LYS A 66 5.24 -5.13 -0.34
N VAL A 67 4.51 -4.02 -0.42
CA VAL A 67 3.11 -3.96 0.01
C VAL A 67 2.28 -4.95 -0.79
N PHE A 68 2.46 -5.00 -2.12
CA PHE A 68 1.81 -6.00 -2.96
C PHE A 68 2.13 -7.43 -2.52
N ASP A 69 3.41 -7.75 -2.32
CA ASP A 69 3.88 -9.08 -1.91
C ASP A 69 3.24 -9.51 -0.59
N LEU A 70 3.17 -8.60 0.40
CA LEU A 70 2.54 -8.84 1.70
C LEU A 70 1.03 -9.07 1.59
N LEU A 71 0.35 -8.30 0.74
CA LEU A 71 -1.10 -8.48 0.52
C LEU A 71 -1.39 -9.82 -0.16
N ASN A 72 -0.50 -10.28 -1.04
CA ASN A 72 -0.63 -11.57 -1.72
C ASN A 72 -0.23 -12.76 -0.82
N GLU A 73 0.81 -12.60 0.01
CA GLU A 73 1.25 -13.60 0.99
C GLU A 73 0.16 -13.84 2.05
N PHE A 74 -0.54 -12.79 2.48
CA PHE A 74 -1.65 -12.89 3.42
C PHE A 74 -3.00 -12.85 2.70
N LYS A 75 -3.50 -14.02 2.27
CA LYS A 75 -4.83 -14.26 1.67
C LYS A 75 -6.06 -13.98 2.58
N GLY A 76 -5.93 -13.09 3.57
CA GLY A 76 -7.01 -12.63 4.46
C GLY A 76 -6.86 -11.17 4.93
N SER A 77 -5.91 -10.43 4.34
CA SER A 77 -5.61 -9.04 4.72
C SER A 77 -6.54 -7.99 4.10
N ILE A 78 -7.33 -8.36 3.09
CA ILE A 78 -8.25 -7.44 2.43
C ILE A 78 -9.66 -8.01 2.58
N ASP A 79 -10.53 -7.25 3.23
CA ASP A 79 -11.95 -7.51 3.33
C ASP A 79 -12.61 -6.93 2.07
N TRP A 80 -12.74 -7.78 1.05
CA TRP A 80 -13.31 -7.41 -0.24
C TRP A 80 -14.81 -7.09 -0.15
N GLU A 81 -15.52 -7.63 0.85
CA GLU A 81 -16.94 -7.32 1.09
C GLU A 81 -17.13 -5.89 1.60
N ASN A 82 -16.31 -5.44 2.56
CA ASN A 82 -16.42 -4.09 3.10
C ASN A 82 -15.52 -3.07 2.39
N ARG A 83 -14.78 -3.49 1.34
CA ARG A 83 -13.73 -2.69 0.68
C ARG A 83 -12.79 -2.05 1.70
N ARG A 84 -12.43 -2.82 2.72
CA ARG A 84 -11.54 -2.39 3.79
C ARG A 84 -10.33 -3.30 3.84
N VAL A 85 -9.16 -2.73 4.08
CA VAL A 85 -7.99 -3.55 4.37
C VAL A 85 -8.09 -4.03 5.81
N ARG A 86 -8.70 -5.20 6.05
CA ARG A 86 -8.59 -5.94 7.31
C ARG A 86 -7.28 -6.73 7.35
N LEU A 87 -6.15 -6.05 7.24
CA LEU A 87 -4.98 -6.52 7.96
C LEU A 87 -5.45 -6.58 9.43
N ARG A 88 -5.06 -7.56 10.25
CA ARG A 88 -5.28 -7.43 11.71
C ARG A 88 -4.40 -6.26 12.23
N LEU A 89 -4.85 -5.04 11.91
CA LEU A 89 -4.27 -3.72 12.11
C LEU A 89 -4.69 -3.23 13.50
N ASN A 90 -4.38 -4.01 14.54
CA ASN A 90 -4.48 -3.46 15.89
C ASN A 90 -3.16 -2.80 16.33
N SER A 91 -2.51 -2.10 15.39
CA SER A 91 -1.56 -1.01 15.64
C SER A 91 -0.91 -0.58 14.33
N LEU A 92 -0.78 0.73 14.12
CA LEU A 92 0.09 1.37 13.12
C LEU A 92 1.51 0.76 13.05
N LEU A 93 1.96 0.08 14.11
CA LEU A 93 3.22 -0.67 14.19
C LEU A 93 3.29 -1.90 13.27
N ALA A 94 2.17 -2.47 12.82
CA ALA A 94 2.23 -3.74 12.09
C ALA A 94 2.88 -3.59 10.72
N LEU A 95 2.63 -2.50 9.99
CA LEU A 95 3.22 -2.30 8.67
C LEU A 95 4.70 -1.90 8.74
N ASP A 96 5.08 -1.14 9.78
CA ASP A 96 6.47 -0.77 10.08
C ASP A 96 7.30 -1.99 10.54
N MET A 97 6.77 -2.77 11.52
CA MET A 97 7.36 -4.04 11.94
C MET A 97 7.42 -5.08 10.80
N MET A 98 6.43 -5.11 9.90
CA MET A 98 6.42 -6.07 8.79
C MET A 98 7.44 -5.72 7.71
N LEU A 99 7.68 -4.43 7.44
CA LEU A 99 8.78 -4.00 6.59
C LEU A 99 10.15 -4.36 7.20
N GLU A 100 10.31 -4.21 8.52
CA GLU A 100 11.50 -4.65 9.25
C GLU A 100 11.68 -6.19 9.24
N GLN A 101 10.60 -6.96 9.44
CA GLN A 101 10.63 -8.42 9.41
C GLN A 101 10.97 -8.96 8.01
N TRP A 102 10.49 -8.31 6.95
CA TRP A 102 10.80 -8.68 5.58
C TRP A 102 12.26 -8.36 5.21
N ASP A 103 12.80 -7.21 5.64
CA ASP A 103 14.23 -6.90 5.44
C ASP A 103 15.14 -7.95 6.09
N LYS A 104 14.74 -8.49 7.25
CA LYS A 104 15.41 -9.62 7.91
C LYS A 104 15.31 -10.94 7.15
N LYS A 105 14.18 -11.22 6.49
CA LYS A 105 13.93 -12.48 5.76
C LYS A 105 14.65 -12.52 4.41
N VAL A 106 14.85 -11.37 3.76
CA VAL A 106 15.46 -11.26 2.42
C VAL A 106 16.98 -11.07 2.45
N LYS A 107 17.56 -10.64 3.58
CA LYS A 107 19.02 -10.61 3.80
C LYS A 107 19.58 -11.84 4.53
N GLY A 108 18.78 -12.89 4.68
CA GLY A 108 19.24 -14.19 5.20
C GLY A 108 20.15 -14.89 4.22
#